data_AF-A0A9D8TZD1-F1
#
_entry.id   AF-A0A9D8TZD1-F1
#
_cell.length_a   1.000
_cell.length_b   1.000
_cell.length_c   1.000
_cell.angle_alpha   90.00
_cell.angle_beta   90.00
_cell.angle_gamma   90.00
#
_symmetry.space_group_name_H-M   'P 1'
#
loop_
_entity.id
_entity.type
_entity.pdbx_description
1 polymer ?
#
loop_
_entity_poly.entity_id
_entity_poly.type
_entity_poly.pdbx_seq_one_letter_code
_entity_poly.pdbx_strand_id
1 'polypeptide(L)'
;MAQLLNIVRRLLWAALALLLIFFSINNRQPIVVSLEPLGFLPPLPAYALLFAGIFIGLIAAAGVTGWLRLQGFAARRKAERRSQYLEGQVSALSEDAHKQRARESHDAASDALALGKQD
;
A
#
# COMPACT_ATOMS: atom_id res chain seq x y z
N MET A 1 0.66 -15.72 -13.38
CA MET A 1 1.60 -14.58 -13.61
C MET A 1 2.19 -14.05 -12.30
N ALA A 2 1.40 -13.67 -11.29
CA ALA A 2 1.91 -13.14 -10.01
C ALA A 2 2.91 -14.07 -9.27
N GLN A 3 2.71 -15.39 -9.34
CA GLN A 3 3.62 -16.37 -8.73
C GLN A 3 5.01 -16.40 -9.41
N LEU A 4 5.08 -16.23 -10.73
CA LEU A 4 6.35 -16.20 -11.46
C LEU A 4 7.18 -14.97 -11.07
N LEU A 5 6.55 -13.80 -10.97
CA LEU A 5 7.20 -12.56 -10.54
C LEU A 5 7.76 -12.67 -9.11
N ASN A 6 7.05 -13.36 -8.21
CA ASN A 6 7.53 -13.60 -6.85
C ASN A 6 8.77 -14.50 -6.82
N ILE A 7 8.82 -15.54 -7.66
CA ILE A 7 9.97 -16.44 -7.77
C ILE A 7 11.17 -15.70 -8.35
N VAL A 8 10.99 -14.95 -9.44
CA VAL A 8 12.06 -14.13 -10.04
C VAL A 8 12.60 -13.14 -9.02
N ARG A 9 11.73 -12.45 -8.28
CA ARG A 9 12.15 -11.54 -7.20
C ARG A 9 12.96 -12.26 -6.13
N ARG A 10 12.53 -13.44 -5.68
CA ARG A 10 13.28 -14.25 -4.69
C ARG A 10 14.64 -14.69 -5.22
N LEU A 11 14.72 -15.10 -6.48
CA LEU A 11 15.98 -15.45 -7.14
C LEU A 11 16.94 -14.25 -7.22
N LEU A 12 16.43 -13.07 -7.55
CA LEU A 12 17.22 -11.83 -7.54
C LEU A 12 17.77 -11.51 -6.14
N TRP A 13 16.94 -11.64 -5.10
CA TRP A 13 17.40 -11.46 -3.72
C TRP A 13 18.44 -12.50 -3.31
N ALA A 14 18.27 -13.76 -3.71
CA ALA A 14 19.24 -14.82 -3.44
C ALA A 14 20.57 -14.56 -4.15
N ALA A 15 20.53 -14.15 -5.42
CA ALA A 15 21.72 -13.78 -6.18
C ALA A 15 22.44 -12.57 -5.57
N LEU A 16 21.70 -11.54 -5.16
CA LEU A 16 22.26 -10.39 -4.47
C LEU A 16 22.92 -10.78 -3.14
N ALA A 17 22.27 -11.65 -2.36
CA ALA A 17 22.82 -12.17 -1.11
C ALA A 17 24.13 -12.96 -1.34
N LEU A 18 24.16 -13.84 -2.35
CA LEU A 18 25.37 -14.57 -2.72
C LEU A 18 26.49 -13.62 -3.14
N LEU A 19 26.19 -12.60 -3.94
CA LEU A 19 27.16 -11.59 -4.34
C LEU A 19 27.73 -10.84 -3.13
N LEU A 20 26.89 -10.43 -2.18
CA LEU A 20 27.29 -9.79 -0.93
C LEU A 20 28.18 -10.71 -0.08
N ILE A 21 27.83 -11.99 0.03
CA ILE A 21 28.62 -12.99 0.75
C ILE A 21 29.99 -13.15 0.09
N PHE A 22 30.03 -13.33 -1.23
CA PHE A 22 31.28 -13.52 -1.97
C PHE A 22 32.18 -12.27 -1.90
N PHE A 23 31.59 -11.09 -2.04
CA PHE A 23 32.27 -9.82 -1.82
C PHE A 23 32.86 -9.75 -0.41
N SER A 24 32.10 -10.15 0.61
CA SER A 24 32.57 -10.15 2.00
C SER A 24 33.72 -11.11 2.24
N ILE A 25 33.66 -12.30 1.64
CA ILE A 25 34.72 -13.31 1.77
C ILE A 25 36.02 -12.84 1.12
N ASN A 26 35.93 -12.23 -0.07
CA ASN A 26 37.12 -11.76 -0.79
C ASN A 26 37.69 -10.46 -0.24
N ASN A 27 36.86 -9.62 0.38
CA ASN A 27 37.25 -8.31 0.90
C ASN A 27 37.36 -8.31 2.44
N ARG A 28 37.90 -9.40 3.02
CA ARG A 28 38.16 -9.49 4.47
C ARG A 28 39.35 -8.68 4.94
N GLN A 29 40.20 -8.26 4.01
CA GLN A 29 41.40 -7.49 4.34
C GLN A 29 41.00 -6.14 4.95
N PRO A 30 41.61 -5.76 6.10
CA PRO A 30 41.34 -4.47 6.71
C PRO A 30 41.91 -3.36 5.83
N ILE A 31 41.07 -2.39 5.48
CA ILE A 31 41.47 -1.13 4.86
C ILE A 31 41.38 -0.02 5.91
N VAL A 32 42.36 0.88 5.91
CA VAL A 32 42.31 2.05 6.78
C VAL A 32 41.36 3.05 6.14
N VAL A 33 40.26 3.34 6.83
CA VAL A 33 39.31 4.36 6.37
C VAL A 33 39.50 5.60 7.23
N SER A 34 39.83 6.72 6.57
CA SER A 34 39.87 8.01 7.24
C SER A 34 38.45 8.58 7.30
N LEU A 35 37.90 8.66 8.51
CA LEU A 35 36.60 9.29 8.78
C LEU A 35 36.82 10.74 9.21
N GLU A 36 37.17 11.60 8.27
CA GLU A 36 37.18 13.05 8.51
C GLU A 36 35.75 13.59 8.56
N PRO A 37 35.39 14.55 9.45
CA PRO A 37 36.21 15.28 10.44
C PRO A 37 36.30 14.59 11.82
N LEU A 38 35.86 13.33 11.93
CA LEU A 38 35.78 12.62 13.20
C LEU A 38 37.17 12.22 13.74
N GLY A 39 38.23 12.28 12.93
CA GLY A 39 39.60 11.93 13.34
C GLY A 39 39.81 10.44 13.62
N PHE A 40 38.88 9.59 13.19
CA PHE A 40 38.94 8.14 13.39
C PHE A 40 39.55 7.45 12.17
N LEU A 41 40.56 6.59 12.40
CA LEU A 41 41.22 5.77 11.39
C LEU A 41 41.11 4.26 11.71
N PRO A 42 39.90 3.70 11.84
CA PRO A 42 39.75 2.30 12.20
C PRO A 42 40.17 1.39 11.02
N PRO A 43 40.94 0.32 11.26
CA PRO A 43 41.17 -0.72 10.26
C PRO A 43 39.88 -1.55 10.13
N LEU A 44 39.14 -1.33 9.05
CA LEU A 44 37.86 -1.99 8.81
C LEU A 44 37.90 -2.76 7.49
N PRO A 45 37.38 -4.00 7.44
CA PRO A 45 37.16 -4.66 6.16
C PRO A 45 36.18 -3.88 5.29
N ALA A 46 36.39 -3.85 3.97
CA ALA A 46 35.55 -3.07 3.06
C ALA A 46 34.06 -3.48 3.11
N TYR A 47 33.78 -4.76 3.36
CA TYR A 47 32.40 -5.23 3.51
C TYR A 47 31.67 -4.60 4.70
N ALA A 48 32.39 -4.24 5.77
CA ALA A 48 31.77 -3.64 6.95
C ALA A 48 31.19 -2.26 6.61
N LEU A 49 31.92 -1.44 5.83
CA LEU A 49 31.43 -0.14 5.37
C LEU A 49 30.24 -0.29 4.42
N LEU A 50 30.32 -1.23 3.50
CA LEU A 50 29.23 -1.49 2.56
C LEU A 50 27.94 -1.89 3.29
N PHE A 51 28.00 -2.83 4.24
CA PHE A 51 26.84 -3.21 5.03
C PHE A 51 26.35 -2.07 5.92
N ALA A 52 27.25 -1.34 6.58
CA ALA A 52 26.86 -0.18 7.39
C ALA A 52 26.07 0.84 6.56
N GLY A 53 26.54 1.18 5.35
CA GLY A 53 25.83 2.06 4.42
C GLY A 53 24.45 1.52 4.02
N ILE A 54 24.35 0.22 3.71
CA ILE A 54 23.07 -0.43 3.40
C ILE A 54 22.11 -0.36 4.59
N PHE A 55 22.58 -0.68 5.80
CA PHE A 55 21.76 -0.63 7.01
C PHE A 55 21.27 0.79 7.30
N ILE A 56 22.15 1.78 7.23
CA ILE A 56 21.78 3.20 7.40
C ILE A 56 20.75 3.60 6.35
N GLY A 57 20.96 3.25 5.09
CA GLY A 57 20.02 3.51 4.00
C GLY A 57 18.66 2.86 4.20
N LEU A 58 18.63 1.60 4.67
CA LEU A 58 17.39 0.88 4.98
C LEU A 58 16.65 1.50 6.16
N ILE A 59 17.36 1.88 7.23
CA ILE A 59 16.77 2.56 8.39
C ILE A 59 16.19 3.91 7.96
N ALA A 60 16.94 4.70 7.19
CA ALA A 60 16.46 5.97 6.66
C ALA A 60 15.24 5.77 5.76
N ALA A 61 15.28 4.83 4.82
CA ALA A 61 14.16 4.52 3.94
C ALA A 61 12.93 4.03 4.73
N ALA A 62 13.11 3.17 5.73
CA ALA A 62 12.04 2.71 6.60
C ALA A 62 11.45 3.86 7.43
N GLY A 63 12.29 4.76 7.95
CA GLY A 63 11.86 5.96 8.67
C GLY A 63 11.04 6.90 7.79
N VAL A 64 11.54 7.24 6.59
CA VAL A 64 10.87 8.12 5.63
C VAL A 64 9.55 7.50 5.14
N THR A 65 9.56 6.24 4.73
CA THR A 65 8.35 5.55 4.28
C THR A 65 7.35 5.33 5.42
N GLY A 66 7.82 5.10 6.65
CA GLY A 66 7.01 5.06 7.86
C GLY A 66 6.31 6.39 8.13
N TRP A 67 7.05 7.50 8.05
CA TRP A 67 6.50 8.85 8.20
C TRP A 67 5.43 9.17 7.14
N LEU A 68 5.71 8.87 5.87
CA LEU A 68 4.77 9.06 4.76
C LEU A 68 3.52 8.17 4.91
N ARG A 69 3.67 6.93 5.36
CA ARG A 69 2.53 6.04 5.63
C ARG A 69 1.68 6.55 6.78
N LEU A 70 2.28 7.15 7.81
CA LEU A 70 1.54 7.71 8.94
C LEU A 70 0.66 8.89 8.50
N GLN A 71 1.18 9.77 7.64
CA GLN A 71 0.38 10.84 7.01
C GLN A 71 -0.70 10.27 6.07
N GLY A 72 -0.37 9.23 5.30
CA GLY A 72 -1.32 8.57 4.40
C GLY A 72 -2.44 7.82 5.13
N PHE A 73 -2.21 7.32 6.34
CA PHE A 73 -3.21 6.59 7.13
C PHE A 73 -4.39 7.50 7.52
N ALA A 74 -4.11 8.75 7.90
CA ALA A 74 -5.14 9.75 8.19
C ALA A 74 -5.96 10.09 6.94
N ALA A 75 -5.30 10.23 5.78
CA ALA A 75 -5.96 10.49 4.51
C ALA A 75 -6.84 9.31 4.05
N ARG A 76 -6.34 8.07 4.18
CA ARG A 76 -7.10 6.85 3.85
C ARG A 76 -8.34 6.70 4.72
N ARG A 77 -8.23 6.93 6.03
CA ARG A 77 -9.37 6.84 6.95
C ARG A 77 -10.43 7.90 6.65
N LYS A 78 -10.02 9.09 6.18
CA LYS A 78 -10.94 10.16 5.76
C LYS A 78 -11.61 9.83 4.41
N ALA A 79 -10.89 9.20 3.49
CA ALA A 79 -11.44 8.73 2.22
C ALA A 79 -12.47 7.61 2.43
N GLU A 80 -12.18 6.66 3.32
CA GLU A 80 -13.06 5.54 3.63
C GLU A 80 -14.38 6.01 4.28
N ARG A 81 -14.32 6.96 5.22
CA ARG A 81 -15.52 7.61 5.77
C ARG A 81 -16.35 8.34 4.72
N ARG A 82 -15.69 8.99 3.75
CA ARG A 82 -16.40 9.65 2.64
C ARG A 82 -17.06 8.63 1.71
N SER A 83 -16.40 7.52 1.41
CA SER A 83 -17.00 6.43 0.62
C SER A 83 -18.26 5.90 1.28
N GLN A 84 -18.18 5.57 2.58
CA GLN A 84 -19.34 5.09 3.34
C GLN A 84 -20.48 6.10 3.38
N TYR A 85 -20.18 7.39 3.54
CA TYR A 85 -21.19 8.45 3.51
C TYR A 85 -21.85 8.58 2.13
N LEU A 86 -21.07 8.51 1.05
CA LEU A 86 -21.59 8.54 -0.32
C LEU A 86 -22.43 7.31 -0.63
N GLU A 87 -21.97 6.11 -0.25
CA GLU A 87 -22.71 4.85 -0.40
C GLU A 87 -24.05 4.91 0.33
N GLY A 88 -24.09 5.46 1.56
CA GLY A 88 -25.33 5.65 2.31
C GLY A 88 -26.31 6.59 1.62
N GLN A 89 -25.84 7.69 1.06
CA GLN A 89 -26.70 8.64 0.32
C GLN A 89 -27.24 8.02 -0.98
N VAL A 90 -26.41 7.27 -1.71
CA VAL A 90 -26.85 6.57 -2.93
C VAL A 90 -27.90 5.50 -2.58
N SER A 91 -27.69 4.75 -1.50
CA SER A 91 -28.67 3.77 -1.02
C SER A 91 -30.00 4.42 -0.67
N ALA A 92 -29.99 5.51 0.10
CA ALA A 92 -31.21 6.24 0.48
C ALA A 92 -31.97 6.78 -0.75
N LEU A 93 -31.25 7.40 -1.69
CA LEU A 93 -31.86 7.87 -2.94
C LEU A 93 -32.46 6.74 -3.78
N SER A 94 -31.76 5.60 -3.86
CA SER A 94 -32.25 4.45 -4.60
C SER A 94 -33.50 3.85 -3.96
N GLU A 95 -33.57 3.82 -2.64
CA GLU A 95 -34.72 3.32 -1.90
C GLU A 95 -35.95 4.23 -2.06
N ASP A 96 -35.76 5.55 -2.03
CA ASP A 96 -36.84 6.52 -2.27
C ASP A 96 -37.38 6.42 -3.71
N ALA A 97 -36.48 6.27 -4.69
CA ALA A 97 -36.88 6.06 -6.08
C ALA A 97 -37.64 4.73 -6.27
N HIS A 98 -37.26 3.68 -5.56
CA HIS A 98 -38.00 2.41 -5.56
C HIS A 98 -39.37 2.54 -4.90
N LYS A 99 -39.49 3.26 -3.78
CA LYS A 99 -40.77 3.51 -3.11
C LYS A 99 -41.71 4.35 -3.97
N GLN A 100 -41.19 5.34 -4.69
CA GLN A 100 -41.99 6.15 -5.63
C GLN A 100 -42.54 5.30 -6.77
N ARG A 101 -41.69 4.50 -7.43
CA ARG A 101 -42.15 3.59 -8.50
C ARG A 101 -43.17 2.55 -8.01
N ALA A 102 -42.99 2.04 -6.79
CA ALA A 102 -43.94 1.10 -6.20
C ALA A 102 -45.31 1.76 -5.96
N ARG A 103 -45.34 3.00 -5.48
CA ARG A 103 -46.59 3.78 -5.31
C ARG A 103 -47.26 4.06 -6.66
N GLU A 104 -46.51 4.54 -7.65
CA GLU A 104 -47.04 4.78 -9.00
C GLU A 104 -47.65 3.51 -9.61
N SER A 105 -46.99 2.35 -9.44
CA SER A 105 -47.53 1.07 -9.95
C SER A 105 -48.78 0.60 -9.21
N HIS A 106 -48.88 0.87 -7.91
CA HIS A 106 -50.05 0.55 -7.11
C HIS A 106 -51.24 1.45 -7.49
N ASP A 107 -50.99 2.75 -7.66
CA ASP A 107 -52.01 3.72 -8.07
C ASP A 107 -52.53 3.40 -9.47
N ALA A 108 -51.65 3.12 -10.43
CA ALA A 108 -52.03 2.69 -11.78
C ALA A 108 -52.83 1.38 -11.80
N ALA A 109 -52.48 0.42 -10.95
CA ALA A 109 -53.23 -0.83 -10.82
C ALA A 109 -54.62 -0.62 -10.20
N SER A 110 -54.73 0.29 -9.23
CA SER A 110 -56.01 0.62 -8.58
C SER A 110 -56.99 1.35 -9.52
N ASP A 111 -56.49 2.26 -10.35
CA ASP A 111 -57.29 2.94 -11.39
C ASP A 111 -57.79 1.95 -12.46
N ALA A 112 -56.94 1.02 -12.89
CA ALA A 112 -57.34 -0.03 -13.85
C ALA A 112 -58.43 -0.95 -13.28
N LEU A 113 -58.38 -1.29 -11.99
CA LEU A 113 -59.41 -2.08 -11.30
C LEU A 113 -60.71 -1.30 -11.10
N ALA A 114 -60.64 0.02 -10.90
CA ALA A 114 -61.81 0.89 -10.78
C ALA A 114 -62.57 1.04 -12.12
N LEU A 115 -61.83 1.11 -13.23
CA LEU A 115 -62.39 1.17 -14.59
C LEU A 115 -63.06 -0.15 -15.01
N GLY A 116 -62.49 -1.30 -14.66
CA GLY A 116 -63.07 -2.61 -15.01
C GLY A 116 -64.31 -3.02 -14.20
N LYS A 117 -64.75 -2.23 -13.23
CA LYS A 117 -65.93 -2.51 -12.38
C LYS A 117 -67.20 -1.78 -12.86
N GLN A 118 -67.10 -0.95 -13.89
CA GLN A 118 -68.23 -0.17 -14.44
C GLN A 118 -68.94 -0.83 -15.63
N ASP A 119 -68.47 -2.01 -16.06
CA ASP A 119 -69.09 -2.86 -17.08
C ASP A 119 -69.86 -4.04 -16.44
#